data_AF-A0A4T0UTU2-F1
#
_entry.id   AF-A0A4T0UTU2-F1
#
_cell.length_a   1.000
_cell.length_b   1.000
_cell.length_c   1.000
_cell.angle_alpha   90.00
_cell.angle_beta   90.00
_cell.angle_gamma   90.00
#
_symmetry.space_group_name_H-M   'P 1'
#
loop_
_entity.id
_entity.type
_entity.pdbx_description
1 polymer ?
#
loop_
_entity_poly.entity_id
_entity_poly.type
_entity_poly.pdbx_seq_one_letter_code
_entity_poly.pdbx_strand_id
1 'polypeptide(L)'
;MTQTPGSSRKRDTPEAVATVLRLRTDTGSRARLRRAGSPATERFAYPLLAGTWTDATRQPILSFAALAGTFARVEHDETVPLGAMIRKTCSTPEDVTRMERRLTVAQNQTLSGFLTTLRYVFGKATDAGCAVNYVDLYWTVLNWEHPDLDRRNRVRRRLFETFFRADNAAAAAAAAAADPTLMP
;
A
#
# COMPACT_ATOMS: atom_id res chain seq x y z
N MET A 1 -28.67 -23.25 24.62
CA MET A 1 -28.23 -21.95 24.06
C MET A 1 -26.92 -22.18 23.33
N THR A 2 -26.99 -22.45 22.04
CA THR A 2 -25.84 -22.78 21.19
C THR A 2 -25.30 -21.49 20.59
N GLN A 3 -24.07 -21.11 20.97
CA GLN A 3 -23.38 -19.98 20.35
C GLN A 3 -23.00 -20.35 18.92
N THR A 4 -23.56 -19.64 17.94
CA THR A 4 -23.14 -19.72 16.54
C THR A 4 -21.77 -19.05 16.40
N PRO A 5 -20.74 -19.73 15.89
CA PRO A 5 -19.43 -19.13 15.69
C PRO A 5 -19.53 -18.00 14.66
N GLY A 6 -19.03 -16.83 15.05
CA GLY A 6 -18.97 -15.64 14.22
C GLY A 6 -18.13 -15.90 12.97
N SER A 7 -18.81 -16.04 11.83
CA SER A 7 -18.22 -15.99 10.51
C SER A 7 -17.40 -14.70 10.37
N SER A 8 -16.08 -14.82 10.44
CA SER A 8 -15.13 -13.80 10.03
C SER A 8 -15.47 -13.40 8.59
N ARG A 9 -16.16 -12.26 8.39
CA ARG A 9 -16.40 -11.71 7.06
C ARG A 9 -15.02 -11.42 6.46
N LYS A 10 -14.56 -12.28 5.56
CA LYS A 10 -13.53 -11.91 4.58
C LYS A 10 -14.00 -10.59 3.98
N ARG A 11 -13.19 -9.55 4.16
CA ARG A 11 -13.51 -8.23 3.63
C ARG A 11 -13.36 -8.36 2.11
N ASP A 12 -14.45 -8.31 1.37
CA ASP A 12 -14.40 -8.50 -0.08
C ASP A 12 -13.41 -7.50 -0.71
N THR A 13 -12.52 -8.00 -1.57
CA THR A 13 -11.57 -7.19 -2.32
C THR A 13 -12.34 -6.15 -3.15
N PRO A 14 -12.05 -4.84 -3.04
CA PRO A 14 -12.77 -3.83 -3.81
C PRO A 14 -12.68 -4.11 -5.32
N GLU A 15 -13.78 -3.87 -6.05
CA GLU A 15 -13.85 -4.12 -7.49
C GLU A 15 -12.73 -3.41 -8.27
N ALA A 16 -12.39 -2.17 -7.87
CA ALA A 16 -11.28 -1.42 -8.44
C ALA A 16 -9.92 -2.14 -8.26
N VAL A 17 -9.70 -2.77 -7.10
CA VAL A 17 -8.46 -3.53 -6.83
C VAL A 17 -8.43 -4.78 -7.69
N ALA A 18 -9.49 -5.58 -7.69
CA ALA A 18 -9.58 -6.79 -8.50
C ALA A 18 -9.40 -6.49 -10.00
N THR A 19 -10.04 -5.42 -10.49
CA THR A 19 -9.93 -4.97 -11.88
C THR A 19 -8.51 -4.55 -12.24
N VAL A 20 -7.87 -3.71 -11.43
CA VAL A 20 -6.48 -3.26 -11.67
C VAL A 20 -5.49 -4.44 -11.63
N LEU A 21 -5.63 -5.35 -10.66
CA LEU A 21 -4.76 -6.52 -10.53
C LEU A 21 -4.90 -7.50 -11.70
N ARG A 22 -6.11 -7.64 -12.26
CA ARG A 22 -6.34 -8.42 -13.49
C ARG A 22 -5.75 -7.72 -14.71
N LEU A 23 -5.99 -6.42 -14.87
CA LEU A 23 -5.57 -5.67 -16.06
C LEU A 23 -4.04 -5.49 -16.14
N ARG A 24 -3.31 -5.45 -15.02
CA ARG A 24 -1.86 -5.25 -15.04
C ARG A 24 -1.07 -6.47 -15.56
N THR A 25 -1.70 -7.64 -15.69
CA THR A 25 -1.05 -8.83 -16.28
C THR A 25 -1.00 -8.75 -17.81
N ASP A 26 -1.94 -8.05 -18.44
CA ASP A 26 -1.93 -7.76 -19.87
C ASP A 26 -1.01 -6.56 -20.18
N THR A 27 -0.14 -6.70 -21.18
CA THR A 27 0.87 -5.67 -21.49
C THR A 27 0.24 -4.38 -22.00
N GLY A 28 -0.80 -4.47 -22.83
CA GLY A 28 -1.49 -3.30 -23.39
C GLY A 28 -2.26 -2.52 -22.32
N SER A 29 -3.02 -3.24 -21.50
CA SER A 29 -3.77 -2.69 -20.38
C SER A 29 -2.83 -2.10 -19.34
N ARG A 30 -1.75 -2.80 -18.95
CA ARG A 30 -0.71 -2.28 -18.06
C ARG A 30 -0.13 -0.95 -18.52
N ALA A 31 0.18 -0.81 -19.82
CA ALA A 31 0.71 0.43 -20.37
C ALA A 31 -0.30 1.59 -20.23
N ARG A 32 -1.60 1.32 -20.42
CA ARG A 32 -2.67 2.30 -20.19
C ARG A 32 -2.82 2.66 -18.71
N LEU A 33 -2.76 1.68 -17.81
CA LEU A 33 -2.77 1.93 -16.36
C LEU A 33 -1.60 2.81 -15.92
N ARG A 34 -0.38 2.56 -16.40
CA ARG A 34 0.80 3.40 -16.09
C ARG A 34 0.59 4.88 -16.44
N ARG A 35 -0.11 5.14 -17.55
CA ARG A 35 -0.44 6.49 -18.04
C ARG A 35 -1.50 7.20 -17.20
N ALA A 36 -2.23 6.49 -16.33
CA ALA A 36 -3.21 7.07 -15.42
C ALA A 36 -2.59 8.06 -14.42
N GLY A 37 -1.27 8.01 -14.20
CA GLY A 37 -0.58 8.85 -13.23
C GLY A 37 -0.26 10.26 -13.73
N SER A 38 -0.66 10.63 -14.95
CA SER A 38 -0.44 11.96 -15.53
C SER A 38 -1.75 12.51 -16.12
N PRO A 39 -2.14 13.76 -15.79
CA PRO A 39 -3.34 14.39 -16.34
C PRO A 39 -3.37 14.43 -17.88
N ALA A 40 -2.21 14.54 -18.53
CA ALA A 40 -2.13 14.58 -19.98
C ALA A 40 -2.49 13.24 -20.64
N THR A 41 -2.38 12.12 -19.90
CA THR A 41 -2.52 10.78 -20.44
C THR A 41 -3.54 9.90 -19.71
N GLU A 42 -4.18 10.40 -18.66
CA GLU A 42 -5.11 9.62 -17.84
C GLU A 42 -6.31 9.08 -18.61
N ARG A 43 -6.74 9.79 -19.67
CA ARG A 43 -7.81 9.37 -20.59
C ARG A 43 -7.61 7.97 -21.19
N PHE A 44 -6.38 7.49 -21.31
CA PHE A 44 -6.10 6.14 -21.81
C PHE A 44 -6.57 5.04 -20.85
N ALA A 45 -6.71 5.34 -19.56
CA ALA A 45 -7.19 4.40 -18.55
C ALA A 45 -8.72 4.44 -18.37
N TYR A 46 -9.41 5.45 -18.91
CA TYR A 46 -10.86 5.62 -18.72
C TYR A 46 -11.67 4.43 -19.24
N PRO A 47 -11.43 3.89 -20.45
CA PRO A 47 -12.19 2.74 -20.94
C PRO A 47 -12.02 1.48 -20.07
N LEU A 48 -10.98 1.43 -19.23
CA LEU A 48 -10.68 0.28 -18.39
C LEU A 48 -11.27 0.39 -16.98
N LEU A 49 -11.48 1.62 -16.49
CA LEU A 49 -11.72 1.87 -15.07
C LEU A 49 -12.94 2.77 -14.80
N ALA A 50 -13.59 3.34 -15.81
CA ALA A 50 -14.71 4.27 -15.63
C ALA A 50 -15.87 3.69 -14.80
N GLY A 51 -16.11 2.38 -14.85
CA GLY A 51 -17.12 1.71 -14.03
C GLY A 51 -16.74 1.55 -12.55
N THR A 52 -15.48 1.83 -12.18
CA THR A 52 -14.94 1.55 -10.83
C THR A 52 -14.84 2.80 -9.94
N TRP A 53 -15.17 3.99 -10.47
CA TRP A 53 -15.05 5.25 -9.74
C TRP A 53 -16.29 6.13 -9.86
N THR A 54 -16.37 7.07 -8.92
CA THR A 54 -17.19 8.29 -8.98
C THR A 54 -16.28 9.50 -9.24
N ASP A 55 -16.84 10.67 -9.52
CA ASP A 55 -16.03 11.89 -9.73
C ASP A 55 -15.12 12.20 -8.53
N ALA A 56 -15.60 12.00 -7.31
CA ALA A 56 -14.82 12.22 -6.09
C ALA A 56 -13.68 11.22 -5.88
N THR A 57 -13.75 10.04 -6.49
CA THR A 57 -12.80 8.94 -6.29
C THR A 57 -11.92 8.67 -7.51
N ARG A 58 -12.19 9.34 -8.64
CA ARG A 58 -11.47 9.19 -9.91
C ARG A 58 -9.95 9.38 -9.74
N GLN A 59 -9.51 10.51 -9.19
CA GLN A 59 -8.08 10.83 -9.12
C GLN A 59 -7.28 9.86 -8.22
N PRO A 60 -7.77 9.50 -7.00
CA PRO A 60 -7.11 8.46 -6.21
C PRO A 60 -7.05 7.11 -6.91
N ILE A 61 -8.12 6.69 -7.59
CA ILE A 61 -8.17 5.39 -8.29
C ILE A 61 -7.20 5.36 -9.48
N LEU A 62 -7.13 6.44 -10.26
CA LEU A 62 -6.15 6.59 -11.34
C LEU A 62 -4.70 6.54 -10.81
N SER A 63 -4.45 7.19 -9.68
CA SER A 63 -3.14 7.19 -9.03
C SER A 63 -2.74 5.81 -8.52
N PHE A 64 -3.67 5.10 -7.89
CA PHE A 64 -3.51 3.71 -7.47
C PHE A 64 -3.21 2.79 -8.67
N ALA A 65 -4.01 2.90 -9.74
CA ALA A 65 -3.84 2.13 -10.95
C ALA A 65 -2.49 2.38 -11.63
N ALA A 66 -2.03 3.63 -11.66
CA ALA A 66 -0.73 3.98 -12.20
C ALA A 66 0.43 3.37 -11.41
N LEU A 67 0.33 3.36 -10.07
CA LEU A 67 1.32 2.73 -9.22
C LEU A 67 1.35 1.21 -9.45
N ALA A 68 0.19 0.55 -9.38
CA ALA A 68 0.05 -0.89 -9.60
C ALA A 68 0.48 -1.34 -11.01
N GLY A 69 0.20 -0.53 -12.04
CA GLY A 69 0.63 -0.78 -13.41
C GLY A 69 2.12 -0.54 -13.64
N THR A 70 2.74 0.39 -12.89
CA THR A 70 4.19 0.64 -12.95
C THR A 70 4.97 -0.53 -12.36
N PHE A 71 4.49 -1.05 -11.23
CA PHE A 71 5.13 -2.13 -10.48
C PHE A 71 4.34 -3.44 -10.60
N ALA A 72 4.04 -3.86 -11.84
CA ALA A 72 3.18 -5.02 -12.09
C ALA A 72 3.79 -6.36 -11.63
N ARG A 73 5.11 -6.41 -11.39
CA ARG A 73 5.82 -7.58 -10.85
C ARG A 73 5.70 -7.73 -9.34
N VAL A 74 5.24 -6.69 -8.63
CA VAL A 74 5.03 -6.76 -7.20
C VAL A 74 3.76 -7.55 -6.92
N GLU A 75 3.92 -8.69 -6.26
CA GLU A 75 2.83 -9.61 -5.96
C GLU A 75 1.82 -8.99 -4.98
N HIS A 76 0.60 -9.53 -5.01
CA HIS A 76 -0.43 -9.13 -4.07
C HIS A 76 -0.48 -10.10 -2.89
N ASP A 77 -0.41 -9.56 -1.67
CA ASP A 77 -0.59 -10.31 -0.44
C ASP A 77 -1.41 -9.48 0.56
N GLU A 78 -2.60 -9.97 0.94
CA GLU A 78 -3.47 -9.29 1.91
C GLU A 78 -3.04 -9.48 3.37
N THR A 79 -2.10 -10.38 3.66
CA THR A 79 -1.74 -10.75 5.03
C THR A 79 -0.87 -9.71 5.74
N VAL A 80 -0.07 -8.96 4.97
CA VAL A 80 0.89 -7.99 5.52
C VAL A 80 0.36 -6.55 5.32
N PRO A 81 0.08 -5.79 6.40
CA PRO A 81 -0.32 -4.39 6.27
C PRO A 81 0.72 -3.54 5.55
N LEU A 82 0.29 -2.45 4.91
CA LEU A 82 1.16 -1.62 4.07
C LEU A 82 2.39 -1.09 4.82
N GLY A 83 2.22 -0.61 6.07
CA GLY A 83 3.34 -0.12 6.88
C GLY A 83 4.35 -1.21 7.24
N ALA A 84 3.88 -2.42 7.53
CA ALA A 84 4.74 -3.56 7.81
C ALA A 84 5.53 -3.99 6.55
N MET A 85 4.90 -3.95 5.37
CA MET A 85 5.59 -4.17 4.09
C MET A 85 6.68 -3.11 3.85
N ILE A 86 6.38 -1.82 4.08
CA ILE A 86 7.38 -0.75 3.95
C ILE A 86 8.58 -1.03 4.87
N ARG A 87 8.33 -1.46 6.11
CA ARG A 87 9.41 -1.83 7.03
C ARG A 87 10.25 -3.02 6.52
N LYS A 88 9.65 -4.02 5.89
CA LYS A 88 10.36 -5.17 5.29
C LYS A 88 11.32 -4.74 4.17
N THR A 89 11.06 -3.61 3.50
CA THR A 89 11.99 -3.06 2.48
C THR A 89 13.24 -2.39 3.06
N CYS A 90 13.34 -2.27 4.39
CA CYS A 90 14.48 -1.65 5.08
C CYS A 90 15.40 -2.74 5.62
N SER A 91 16.63 -2.81 5.10
CA SER A 91 17.59 -3.88 5.45
C SER A 91 18.52 -3.52 6.60
N THR A 92 18.75 -2.23 6.85
CA THR A 92 19.66 -1.75 7.91
C THR A 92 18.95 -0.77 8.85
N PRO A 93 19.46 -0.56 10.07
CA PRO A 93 18.92 0.44 10.99
C PRO A 93 18.87 1.86 10.39
N GLU A 94 19.90 2.26 9.63
CA GLU A 94 19.94 3.57 8.96
C GLU A 94 18.84 3.71 7.91
N ASP A 95 18.54 2.62 7.20
CA ASP A 95 17.44 2.54 6.24
C ASP A 95 16.09 2.73 6.93
N VAL A 96 15.90 2.14 8.12
CA VAL A 96 14.70 2.33 8.94
C VAL A 96 14.56 3.79 9.34
N THR A 97 15.60 4.42 9.90
CA THR A 97 15.56 5.84 10.29
C THR A 97 15.29 6.75 9.09
N ARG A 98 15.89 6.46 7.92
CA ARG A 98 15.63 7.22 6.68
C ARG A 98 14.19 7.05 6.22
N MET A 99 13.65 5.84 6.28
CA MET A 99 12.27 5.56 5.90
C MET A 99 11.28 6.22 6.86
N GLU A 100 11.54 6.17 8.16
CA GLU A 100 10.76 6.86 9.17
C GLU A 100 10.66 8.36 8.86
N ARG A 101 11.79 9.03 8.63
CA ARG A 101 11.80 10.47 8.26
C ARG A 101 10.97 10.74 7.01
N ARG A 102 11.08 9.89 5.98
CA ARG A 102 10.29 10.01 4.74
C ARG A 102 8.79 9.84 5.00
N LEU A 103 8.42 8.85 5.80
CA LEU A 103 7.03 8.60 6.18
C LEU A 103 6.48 9.78 6.98
N THR A 104 7.28 10.36 7.89
CA THR A 104 6.87 11.49 8.75
C THR A 104 6.62 12.73 7.92
N VAL A 105 7.51 13.02 6.98
CA VAL A 105 7.30 14.11 6.01
C VAL A 105 6.05 13.83 5.17
N ALA A 106 5.86 12.59 4.71
CA ALA A 106 4.71 12.22 3.89
C ALA A 106 3.37 12.43 4.63
N GLN A 107 3.32 12.30 5.96
CA GLN A 107 2.09 12.53 6.74
C GLN A 107 1.51 13.94 6.55
N ASN A 108 2.31 14.92 6.15
CA ASN A 108 1.89 16.30 5.93
C ASN A 108 1.80 16.67 4.43
N GLN A 109 2.02 15.70 3.54
CA GLN A 109 2.00 15.92 2.10
C GLN A 109 0.63 15.61 1.47
N THR A 110 0.46 16.14 0.26
CA THR A 110 -0.63 15.76 -0.64
C THR A 110 -0.47 14.31 -1.09
N LEU A 111 -1.49 13.76 -1.75
CA LEU A 111 -1.43 12.41 -2.31
C LEU A 111 -0.28 12.28 -3.30
N SER A 112 -0.01 13.30 -4.11
CA SER A 112 1.12 13.32 -5.05
C SER A 112 2.47 13.17 -4.35
N GLY A 113 2.67 13.89 -3.24
CA GLY A 113 3.90 13.76 -2.43
C GLY A 113 4.03 12.37 -1.82
N PHE A 114 2.96 11.83 -1.24
CA PHE A 114 2.95 10.47 -0.70
C PHE A 114 3.22 9.39 -1.77
N LEU A 115 2.65 9.53 -2.98
CA LEU A 115 2.91 8.62 -4.09
C LEU A 115 4.37 8.64 -4.53
N THR A 116 5.08 9.76 -4.38
CA THR A 116 6.53 9.83 -4.64
C THR A 116 7.29 8.94 -3.66
N THR A 117 6.93 8.98 -2.37
CA THR A 117 7.46 8.06 -1.35
C THR A 117 7.10 6.60 -1.67
N LEU A 118 5.86 6.31 -2.06
CA LEU A 118 5.46 4.96 -2.42
C LEU A 118 6.19 4.42 -3.65
N ARG A 119 6.47 5.25 -4.67
CA ARG A 119 7.28 4.81 -5.83
C ARG A 119 8.68 4.37 -5.41
N TYR A 120 9.29 5.08 -4.47
CA TYR A 120 10.58 4.67 -3.89
C TYR A 120 10.48 3.32 -3.16
N VAL A 121 9.47 3.17 -2.30
CA VAL A 121 9.21 1.90 -1.58
C VAL A 121 8.98 0.75 -2.56
N PHE A 122 8.16 0.93 -3.59
CA PHE A 122 7.82 -0.12 -4.53
C PHE A 122 9.02 -0.54 -5.39
N GLY A 123 9.93 0.39 -5.68
CA GLY A 123 11.25 0.06 -6.25
C GLY A 123 11.98 -0.94 -5.36
N LYS A 124 12.18 -0.60 -4.08
CA LYS A 124 12.82 -1.51 -3.11
C LYS A 124 12.06 -2.82 -2.92
N ALA A 125 10.72 -2.79 -2.89
CA ALA A 125 9.89 -3.99 -2.74
C ALA A 125 10.06 -4.95 -3.92
N THR A 126 10.23 -4.41 -5.13
CA THR A 126 10.51 -5.21 -6.33
C THR A 126 11.84 -5.94 -6.19
N ASP A 127 12.89 -5.22 -5.75
CA ASP A 127 14.23 -5.79 -5.58
C ASP A 127 14.29 -6.81 -4.44
N ALA A 128 13.54 -6.56 -3.36
CA ALA A 128 13.48 -7.42 -2.17
C ALA A 128 12.48 -8.58 -2.27
N GLY A 129 11.75 -8.74 -3.38
CA GLY A 129 10.72 -9.76 -3.53
C GLY A 129 9.56 -9.64 -2.53
N CYS A 130 9.27 -8.42 -2.07
CA CYS A 130 8.21 -8.19 -1.09
C CYS A 130 6.84 -8.05 -1.79
N ALA A 131 5.87 -8.87 -1.38
CA ALA A 131 4.47 -8.71 -1.78
C ALA A 131 3.80 -7.52 -1.07
N VAL A 132 2.76 -6.97 -1.71
CA VAL A 132 2.04 -5.78 -1.25
C VAL A 132 0.55 -6.07 -1.05
N ASN A 133 0.01 -5.55 0.06
CA ASN A 133 -1.42 -5.50 0.26
C ASN A 133 -2.05 -4.36 -0.55
N TYR A 134 -2.46 -4.66 -1.78
CA TYR A 134 -3.10 -3.70 -2.69
C TYR A 134 -4.48 -3.23 -2.20
N VAL A 135 -5.17 -4.00 -1.36
CA VAL A 135 -6.41 -3.57 -0.71
C VAL A 135 -6.11 -2.47 0.31
N ASP A 136 -5.11 -2.67 1.16
CA ASP A 136 -4.70 -1.66 2.14
C ASP A 136 -4.18 -0.41 1.43
N LEU A 137 -3.33 -0.57 0.41
CA LEU A 137 -2.87 0.53 -0.43
C LEU A 137 -4.02 1.31 -1.07
N TYR A 138 -5.01 0.62 -1.64
CA TYR A 138 -6.18 1.25 -2.25
C TYR A 138 -6.90 2.15 -1.25
N TRP A 139 -7.21 1.63 -0.05
CA TRP A 139 -7.88 2.42 0.97
C TRP A 139 -7.02 3.55 1.51
N THR A 140 -5.71 3.36 1.63
CA THR A 140 -4.76 4.42 2.00
C THR A 140 -4.77 5.55 0.98
N VAL A 141 -4.65 5.24 -0.32
CA VAL A 141 -4.65 6.22 -1.41
C VAL A 141 -5.99 6.94 -1.51
N LEU A 142 -7.10 6.19 -1.43
CA LEU A 142 -8.45 6.75 -1.52
C LEU A 142 -8.75 7.75 -0.41
N ASN A 143 -8.25 7.50 0.80
CA ASN A 143 -8.53 8.34 1.96
C ASN A 143 -7.40 9.31 2.31
N TRP A 144 -6.31 9.36 1.54
CA TRP A 144 -5.11 10.13 1.89
C TRP A 144 -5.37 11.64 1.99
N GLU A 145 -6.27 12.17 1.17
CA GLU A 145 -6.69 13.58 1.15
C GLU A 145 -8.21 13.71 1.31
N HIS A 146 -8.86 12.73 1.95
CA HIS A 146 -10.30 12.76 2.14
C HIS A 146 -10.73 14.06 2.86
N PRO A 147 -11.85 14.71 2.48
CA PRO A 147 -12.32 15.94 3.13
C PRO A 147 -12.55 15.80 4.64
N ASP A 148 -13.15 14.68 5.05
CA ASP A 148 -13.23 14.25 6.46
C ASP A 148 -11.83 13.96 7.05
N LEU A 149 -11.43 14.78 8.04
CA LEU A 149 -10.16 14.70 8.75
C LEU A 149 -9.98 13.37 9.50
N ASP A 150 -11.04 12.78 10.03
CA ASP A 150 -10.93 11.52 10.79
C ASP A 150 -10.61 10.35 9.87
N ARG A 151 -11.20 10.31 8.67
CA ARG A 151 -10.85 9.30 7.66
C ARG A 151 -9.40 9.43 7.23
N ARG A 152 -8.95 10.66 6.98
CA ARG A 152 -7.58 10.99 6.62
C ARG A 152 -6.59 10.54 7.70
N ASN A 153 -6.82 10.97 8.94
CA ASN A 153 -5.97 10.66 10.09
C ASN A 153 -5.94 9.16 10.38
N ARG A 154 -7.06 8.45 10.21
CA ARG A 154 -7.11 6.99 10.42
C ARG A 154 -6.18 6.23 9.48
N VAL A 155 -6.18 6.51 8.17
CA VAL A 155 -5.32 5.78 7.23
C VAL A 155 -3.85 6.15 7.40
N ARG A 156 -3.58 7.43 7.68
CA ARG A 156 -2.25 7.98 7.97
C ARG A 156 -1.64 7.36 9.23
N ARG A 157 -2.39 7.36 10.33
CA ARG A 157 -2.00 6.73 11.59
C ARG A 157 -1.81 5.23 11.45
N ARG A 158 -2.71 4.51 10.78
CA ARG A 158 -2.59 3.06 10.58
C ARG A 158 -1.31 2.68 9.83
N LEU A 159 -0.94 3.44 8.80
CA LEU A 159 0.32 3.24 8.08
C LEU A 159 1.52 3.32 9.04
N PHE A 160 1.54 4.35 9.88
CA PHE A 160 2.58 4.58 10.90
C PHE A 160 2.62 3.48 11.96
N GLU A 161 1.49 3.18 12.58
CA GLU A 161 1.38 2.16 13.64
C GLU A 161 1.84 0.79 13.14
N THR A 162 1.47 0.41 11.92
CA THR A 162 1.86 -0.88 11.35
C THR A 162 3.33 -0.94 10.98
N PHE A 163 3.94 0.18 10.57
CA PHE A 163 5.38 0.29 10.34
C PHE A 163 6.17 0.08 11.65
N PHE A 164 5.87 0.86 12.69
CA PHE A 164 6.60 0.77 13.96
C PHE A 164 6.33 -0.53 14.73
N ARG A 165 5.13 -1.10 14.62
CA ARG A 165 4.85 -2.43 15.17
C ARG A 165 5.75 -3.50 14.55
N ALA A 166 5.95 -3.44 13.22
CA ALA A 166 6.83 -4.36 12.53
C ALA A 166 8.30 -4.13 12.90
N ASP A 167 8.72 -2.88 13.09
CA ASP A 167 10.08 -2.56 13.53
C ASP A 167 10.38 -3.07 14.94
N ASN A 168 9.47 -2.83 15.89
CA ASN A 168 9.59 -3.34 17.26
C ASN A 168 9.63 -4.87 17.31
N ALA A 169 8.82 -5.54 16.47
CA ALA A 169 8.84 -7.00 16.37
C ALA A 169 10.17 -7.51 15.80
N ALA A 170 10.75 -6.83 14.79
CA ALA A 170 12.05 -7.17 14.25
C ALA A 170 13.18 -6.96 15.27
N ALA A 171 13.13 -5.87 16.05
CA ALA A 171 14.08 -5.60 17.12
C ALA A 171 14.01 -6.65 18.23
N ALA A 172 12.80 -7.04 18.64
CA ALA A 172 12.59 -8.08 19.65
C ALA A 172 13.11 -9.45 19.16
N ALA A 173 12.88 -9.80 17.90
CA ALA A 173 13.40 -11.04 17.31
C ALA A 173 14.93 -11.04 17.23
N ALA A 174 15.54 -9.90 16.87
CA ALA A 174 17.00 -9.75 16.84
C ALA A 174 17.63 -9.88 18.25
N ALA A 175 16.99 -9.29 19.26
CA ALA A 175 17.43 -9.43 20.66
C ALA A 175 17.34 -10.88 21.14
N ALA A 176 16.24 -11.59 20.83
CA ALA A 176 16.09 -13.01 21.17
C ALA A 176 17.12 -13.91 20.45
N ALA A 177 17.51 -13.58 19.21
CA ALA A 177 18.54 -14.32 18.49
C ALA A 177 19.95 -14.08 19.05
N ALA A 178 20.19 -12.93 19.68
CA ALA A 178 21.49 -12.58 20.28
C ALA A 178 21.71 -13.21 21.67
N ASP A 179 20.65 -13.61 22.36
CA ASP A 179 20.70 -14.27 23.69
C ASP A 179 20.04 -15.66 23.65
N PRO A 180 20.77 -16.71 23.20
CA PRO A 180 20.24 -18.06 23.12
C PRO A 180 20.00 -18.73 24.49
N THR A 181 20.41 -18.10 25.60
CA THR A 181 20.26 -18.63 26.96
C THR A 181 18.87 -18.41 27.59
N LEU A 182 17.96 -17.73 26.89
CA LEU A 182 16.57 -17.47 27.32
C LEU A 182 15.51 -18.33 26.59
N MET A 183 15.89 -19.47 26.00
CA MET A 183 14.95 -20.50 25.53
C MET A 183 14.76 -21.55 26.65
N PRO A 184 13.56 -21.69 27.25
CA PRO A 184 13.28 -22.74 28.25
C PRO A 184 13.33 -24.16 27.68
#